data_AF-A0A940PVG0-F1
#
_entry.id   AF-A0A940PVG0-F1
#
_cell.length_a   1.000
_cell.length_b   1.000
_cell.length_c   1.000
_cell.angle_alpha   90.00
_cell.angle_beta   90.00
_cell.angle_gamma   90.00
#
_symmetry.space_group_name_H-M   'P 1'
#
loop_
_entity.id
_entity.type
_entity.pdbx_description
1 polymer ?
#
loop_
_entity_poly.entity_id
_entity_poly.type
_entity_poly.pdbx_seq_one_letter_code
_entity_poly.pdbx_strand_id
1 'polypeptide(L)'
;MSEINEDYDTATESTSIYSMVATFRVSSTHPLVVDGRDVQGLVQELEDVTELLDNEHVTVRGWYDVSGLHHDADLLVWLHGDTAEGLQWGLRELRRSNLLSPLIRVSSSLGVHADGEAPLALDEQPYQWIAVAQRAPLDLAIFEADEVADLASPTAELPVAPRIGRFIELVEIIEVLQ
;
A
#
# COMPACT_ATOMS: atom_id res chain seq x y z
N MET A 1 11.80 44.78 31.52
CA MET A 1 10.40 44.42 31.22
C MET A 1 10.17 44.79 29.77
N SER A 2 10.43 43.86 28.87
CA SER A 2 9.97 43.84 27.48
C SER A 2 10.25 42.43 26.97
N GLU A 3 9.16 41.70 26.79
CA GLU A 3 9.08 40.27 26.51
C GLU A 3 9.75 39.92 25.18
N ILE A 4 10.49 38.82 25.20
CA ILE A 4 10.95 38.10 24.02
C ILE A 4 9.76 37.19 23.68
N ASN A 5 8.94 37.58 22.70
CA ASN A 5 7.95 36.66 22.13
C ASN A 5 8.70 35.74 21.16
N GLU A 6 9.23 34.65 21.70
CA GLU A 6 9.57 33.46 20.90
C GLU A 6 8.24 32.84 20.44
N ASP A 7 7.84 33.20 19.23
CA ASP A 7 6.82 32.47 18.48
C ASP A 7 7.48 31.14 18.07
N TYR A 8 7.47 30.16 18.99
CA TYR A 8 7.72 28.78 18.63
C TYR A 8 6.55 28.35 17.74
N ASP A 9 6.79 28.46 16.44
CA ASP A 9 6.06 27.79 15.38
C ASP A 9 5.65 26.41 15.88
N THR A 10 4.34 26.22 16.07
CA THR A 10 3.77 24.92 16.44
C THR A 10 3.82 24.09 15.16
N ALA A 11 5.02 23.60 14.85
CA ALA A 11 5.24 22.62 13.81
C ALA A 11 4.27 21.47 14.08
N THR A 12 3.23 21.39 13.27
CA THR A 12 2.31 20.27 13.27
C THR A 12 3.17 19.05 12.97
N GLU A 13 3.38 18.16 13.96
CA GLU A 13 4.11 16.91 13.77
C GLU A 13 3.52 16.22 12.54
N SER A 14 4.26 16.26 11.44
CA SER A 14 3.82 15.70 10.18
C SER A 14 4.04 14.20 10.26
N THR A 15 3.06 13.47 10.80
CA THR A 15 3.11 12.01 10.88
C THR A 15 3.11 11.45 9.45
N SER A 16 4.27 11.00 9.01
CA SER A 16 4.40 10.35 7.70
C SER A 16 3.72 8.99 7.78
N ILE A 17 2.79 8.72 6.85
CA ILE A 17 2.13 7.42 6.78
C ILE A 17 2.80 6.58 5.70
N TYR A 18 3.18 5.36 6.05
CA TYR A 18 3.76 4.41 5.13
C TYR A 18 2.69 3.46 4.60
N SER A 19 2.83 3.09 3.33
CA SER A 19 1.92 2.19 2.63
C SER A 19 2.73 1.13 1.91
N MET A 20 2.36 -0.14 2.05
CA MET A 20 3.03 -1.24 1.37
C MET A 20 2.01 -2.11 0.65
N VAL A 21 2.27 -2.38 -0.62
CA VAL A 21 1.55 -3.39 -1.39
C VAL A 21 2.46 -4.57 -1.64
N ALA A 22 1.98 -5.77 -1.36
CA ALA A 22 2.67 -7.01 -1.64
C ALA A 22 1.77 -7.94 -2.45
N THR A 23 2.31 -8.51 -3.52
CA THR A 23 1.60 -9.48 -4.36
C THR A 23 2.21 -10.86 -4.24
N PHE A 24 1.34 -11.87 -4.31
CA PHE A 24 1.68 -13.27 -4.13
C PHE A 24 1.04 -14.11 -5.21
N ARG A 25 1.70 -15.21 -5.55
CA ARG A 25 1.17 -16.24 -6.43
C ARG A 25 1.19 -17.60 -5.75
N VAL A 26 0.26 -18.45 -6.13
CA VAL A 26 0.27 -19.86 -5.75
C VAL A 26 1.45 -20.54 -6.44
N SER A 27 2.21 -21.32 -5.66
CA SER A 27 3.31 -22.11 -6.18
C SER A 27 2.77 -23.27 -7.02
N SER A 28 3.19 -23.36 -8.29
CA SER A 28 2.85 -24.49 -9.16
C SER A 28 3.55 -25.78 -8.74
N THR A 29 4.71 -25.68 -8.08
CA THR A 29 5.49 -26.82 -7.59
C THR A 29 4.99 -27.33 -6.23
N HIS A 30 4.43 -26.45 -5.41
CA HIS A 30 3.91 -26.76 -4.09
C HIS A 30 2.54 -26.07 -3.89
N PRO A 31 1.50 -26.52 -4.60
CA PRO A 31 0.18 -25.89 -4.49
C PRO A 31 -0.35 -26.06 -3.07
N LEU A 32 -0.92 -24.98 -2.53
CA LEU A 32 -1.66 -25.06 -1.29
C LEU A 32 -2.93 -25.88 -1.52
N VAL A 33 -3.01 -27.05 -0.88
CA VAL A 33 -4.20 -27.90 -0.90
C VAL A 33 -4.90 -27.73 0.44
N VAL A 34 -6.05 -27.05 0.43
CA VAL A 34 -6.89 -26.84 1.62
C VAL A 34 -8.05 -27.83 1.58
N ASP A 35 -8.19 -28.68 2.60
CA ASP A 35 -9.44 -29.40 2.82
C ASP A 35 -10.47 -28.42 3.39
N GLY A 36 -11.75 -28.55 3.04
CA GLY A 36 -12.82 -27.68 3.53
C GLY A 36 -12.92 -27.65 5.07
N ARG A 37 -12.37 -28.67 5.75
CA ARG A 37 -12.26 -28.75 7.21
C ARG A 37 -11.16 -27.87 7.81
N ASP A 38 -10.10 -27.58 7.04
CA ASP A 38 -8.95 -26.80 7.48
C ASP A 38 -9.19 -25.29 7.32
N VAL A 39 -10.13 -24.90 6.45
CA VAL A 39 -10.45 -23.49 6.13
C VAL A 39 -10.70 -22.67 7.39
N GLN A 40 -11.49 -23.18 8.33
CA GLN A 40 -11.84 -22.43 9.54
C GLN A 40 -10.59 -22.11 10.39
N GLY A 41 -9.66 -23.07 10.52
CA GLY A 41 -8.43 -22.87 11.26
C GLY A 41 -7.49 -21.87 10.58
N LEU A 42 -7.40 -21.92 9.25
CA LEU A 42 -6.60 -20.96 8.48
C LEU A 42 -7.14 -19.53 8.56
N VAL A 43 -8.46 -19.37 8.53
CA VAL A 43 -9.10 -18.06 8.70
C VAL A 43 -8.85 -17.51 10.09
N GLN A 44 -9.04 -18.33 11.14
CA GLN A 44 -8.79 -17.90 12.51
C GLN A 44 -7.33 -17.46 12.72
N GLU A 45 -6.37 -18.24 12.23
CA GLU A 45 -4.96 -17.86 12.32
C GLU A 45 -4.65 -16.55 11.58
N LEU A 46 -5.27 -16.33 10.42
CA LEU A 46 -5.09 -15.09 9.67
C LEU A 46 -5.67 -13.88 10.41
N GLU A 47 -6.83 -14.05 11.04
CA GLU A 47 -7.45 -13.05 11.92
C GLU A 47 -6.53 -12.73 13.10
N ASP A 48 -6.02 -13.75 13.79
CA ASP A 48 -5.11 -13.60 14.93
C ASP A 48 -3.82 -12.84 14.54
N VAL A 49 -3.23 -13.15 13.37
CA VAL A 49 -2.06 -12.43 12.87
C VAL A 49 -2.41 -11.00 12.47
N THR A 50 -3.59 -10.76 11.91
CA THR A 50 -4.04 -9.40 11.56
C THR A 50 -4.23 -8.55 12.81
N GLU A 51 -4.81 -9.11 13.87
CA GLU A 51 -4.95 -8.44 15.17
C GLU A 51 -3.59 -8.16 15.81
N LEU A 52 -2.64 -9.10 15.73
CA LEU A 52 -1.25 -8.88 16.17
C LEU A 52 -0.60 -7.70 15.42
N LEU A 53 -0.81 -7.62 14.12
CA LEU A 53 -0.32 -6.52 13.29
C LEU A 53 -0.90 -5.17 13.73
N ASP A 54 -2.22 -5.10 13.94
CA ASP A 54 -2.91 -3.88 14.36
C ASP A 54 -2.41 -3.40 15.73
N ASN A 55 -2.14 -4.32 16.66
CA ASN A 55 -1.56 -4.01 17.97
C ASN A 55 -0.16 -3.41 17.89
N GLU A 56 0.57 -3.64 16.79
CA GLU A 56 1.91 -3.12 16.52
C GLU A 56 1.90 -1.97 15.49
N HIS A 57 0.75 -1.27 15.36
CA HIS A 57 0.56 -0.12 14.47
C HIS A 57 0.77 -0.42 12.98
N VAL A 58 0.49 -1.65 12.57
CA VAL A 58 0.50 -2.08 11.17
C VAL A 58 -0.88 -2.62 10.84
N THR A 59 -1.61 -1.96 9.96
CA THR A 59 -2.97 -2.38 9.60
C THR A 59 -3.01 -3.01 8.22
N VAL A 60 -3.73 -4.12 8.11
CA VAL A 60 -4.06 -4.72 6.82
C VAL A 60 -5.25 -3.98 6.24
N ARG A 61 -4.99 -3.10 5.28
CA ARG A 61 -6.02 -2.30 4.63
C ARG A 61 -6.98 -3.15 3.81
N GLY A 62 -6.46 -4.16 3.12
CA GLY A 62 -7.29 -5.02 2.30
C GLY A 62 -6.57 -6.22 1.71
N TRP A 63 -7.38 -7.24 1.45
CA TRP A 63 -7.03 -8.47 0.74
C TRP A 63 -7.76 -8.47 -0.59
N TYR A 64 -7.03 -8.61 -1.68
CA TYR A 64 -7.59 -8.53 -3.03
C TYR A 64 -7.24 -9.78 -3.84
N ASP A 65 -8.27 -10.44 -4.35
CA ASP A 65 -8.11 -11.46 -5.38
C ASP A 65 -7.74 -10.76 -6.70
N VAL A 66 -6.54 -11.05 -7.19
CA VAL A 66 -6.01 -10.51 -8.45
C VAL A 66 -5.78 -11.60 -9.48
N SER A 67 -6.27 -12.82 -9.21
CA SER A 67 -6.22 -13.93 -10.17
C SER A 67 -6.95 -13.54 -11.45
N GLY A 68 -6.24 -13.61 -12.58
CA GLY A 68 -6.76 -13.23 -13.89
C GLY A 68 -6.73 -11.72 -14.20
N LEU A 69 -6.34 -10.88 -13.24
CA LEU A 69 -6.08 -9.45 -13.45
C LEU A 69 -4.59 -9.16 -13.62
N HIS A 70 -3.75 -9.84 -12.83
CA HIS A 70 -2.30 -9.77 -12.92
C HIS A 70 -1.74 -11.05 -13.55
N HIS A 71 -0.81 -10.91 -14.51
CA HIS A 71 -0.29 -12.05 -15.28
C HIS A 71 0.46 -13.10 -14.44
N ASP A 72 0.90 -12.73 -13.24
CA ASP A 72 1.78 -13.55 -12.41
C ASP A 72 1.42 -13.52 -10.92
N ALA A 73 0.24 -13.02 -10.53
CA ALA A 73 -0.19 -12.93 -9.13
C ALA A 73 -1.64 -13.36 -8.94
N ASP A 74 -1.93 -13.92 -7.76
CA ASP A 74 -3.24 -14.41 -7.34
C ASP A 74 -3.82 -13.61 -6.16
N LEU A 75 -2.94 -13.10 -5.29
CA LEU A 75 -3.31 -12.35 -4.09
C LEU A 75 -2.52 -11.04 -4.02
N LEU A 76 -3.21 -9.95 -3.70
CA LEU A 76 -2.59 -8.68 -3.31
C LEU A 76 -3.00 -8.35 -1.87
N VAL A 77 -2.01 -7.98 -1.07
CA VAL A 77 -2.19 -7.51 0.30
C VAL A 77 -1.73 -6.06 0.37
N TRP A 78 -2.58 -5.20 0.92
CA TRP A 78 -2.28 -3.80 1.15
C TRP A 78 -2.16 -3.53 2.65
N LEU A 79 -1.00 -3.02 3.07
CA LEU A 79 -0.65 -2.69 4.45
C LEU A 79 -0.42 -1.19 4.60
N HIS A 80 -0.73 -0.64 5.77
CA HIS A 80 -0.35 0.71 6.16
C HIS A 80 0.13 0.76 7.60
N GLY A 81 0.94 1.75 7.94
CA GLY A 81 1.49 1.90 9.30
C GLY A 81 2.40 3.11 9.43
N ASP A 82 2.86 3.33 10.65
CA ASP A 82 3.60 4.55 11.01
C ASP A 82 5.09 4.49 10.62
N THR A 83 5.61 3.29 10.35
CA THR A 83 7.02 3.07 10.01
C THR A 83 7.20 2.04 8.90
N ALA A 84 8.23 2.24 8.07
CA ALA A 84 8.61 1.27 7.04
C ALA A 84 9.03 -0.08 7.63
N GLU A 85 9.74 -0.07 8.77
CA GLU A 85 10.21 -1.25 9.48
C GLU A 85 9.04 -2.06 10.04
N GLY A 86 8.00 -1.38 10.56
CA GLY A 86 6.75 -1.99 10.98
C GLY A 86 6.11 -2.75 9.82
N LEU A 87 5.96 -2.12 8.65
CA LEU A 87 5.40 -2.77 7.46
C LEU A 87 6.22 -3.98 7.00
N GLN A 88 7.55 -3.87 7.02
CA GLN A 88 8.43 -5.01 6.70
C GLN A 88 8.30 -6.14 7.71
N TRP A 89 8.12 -5.82 8.99
CA TRP A 89 7.86 -6.79 10.04
C TRP A 89 6.49 -7.46 9.85
N GLY A 90 5.43 -6.68 9.65
CA GLY A 90 4.07 -7.18 9.44
C GLY A 90 3.99 -8.10 8.22
N LEU A 91 4.61 -7.71 7.09
CA LEU A 91 4.70 -8.56 5.91
C LEU A 91 5.43 -9.90 6.20
N ARG A 92 6.44 -9.90 7.08
CA ARG A 92 7.13 -11.14 7.49
C ARG A 92 6.24 -12.01 8.36
N GLU A 93 5.48 -11.44 9.29
CA GLU A 93 4.54 -12.20 10.14
C GLU A 93 3.41 -12.81 9.30
N LEU A 94 2.79 -12.02 8.42
CA LEU A 94 1.79 -12.51 7.47
C LEU A 94 2.34 -13.70 6.66
N ARG A 95 3.58 -13.61 6.19
CA ARG A 95 4.24 -14.70 5.45
C ARG A 95 4.56 -15.96 6.28
N ARG A 96 4.53 -15.90 7.61
CA ARG A 96 4.68 -17.08 8.46
C ARG A 96 3.35 -17.81 8.69
N SER A 97 2.21 -17.15 8.44
CA SER A 97 0.90 -17.79 8.54
C SER A 97 0.79 -18.98 7.59
N ASN A 98 0.03 -20.00 7.99
CA ASN A 98 -0.13 -21.20 7.18
C ASN A 98 -0.73 -20.91 5.79
N LEU A 99 -1.59 -19.90 5.67
CA LEU A 99 -2.22 -19.52 4.39
C LEU A 99 -1.23 -18.89 3.41
N LEU A 100 -0.34 -18.01 3.87
CA LEU A 100 0.61 -17.28 3.01
C LEU A 100 1.98 -17.96 2.90
N SER A 101 2.37 -18.80 3.85
CA SER A 101 3.67 -19.50 3.83
C SER A 101 3.97 -20.31 2.55
N PRO A 102 3.01 -20.97 1.86
CA PRO A 102 3.28 -21.68 0.61
C PRO A 102 3.30 -20.76 -0.62
N LEU A 103 2.89 -19.49 -0.48
CA LEU A 103 2.80 -18.57 -1.60
C LEU A 103 4.17 -17.96 -1.93
N ILE A 104 4.41 -17.72 -3.21
CA ILE A 104 5.61 -17.06 -3.70
C ILE A 104 5.31 -15.57 -3.80
N ARG A 105 6.13 -14.73 -3.17
CA ARG A 105 6.01 -13.27 -3.32
C ARG A 105 6.52 -12.85 -4.71
N VAL A 106 5.67 -12.17 -5.46
CA VAL A 106 5.92 -11.73 -6.85
C VAL A 106 6.52 -10.33 -6.85
N SER A 107 5.88 -9.40 -6.15
CA SER A 107 6.37 -8.04 -5.97
C SER A 107 6.08 -7.51 -4.56
N SER A 108 6.82 -6.47 -4.18
CA SER A 108 6.57 -5.68 -2.98
C SER A 108 6.93 -4.24 -3.30
N SER A 109 6.11 -3.29 -2.86
CA SER A 109 6.34 -1.87 -3.07
C SER A 109 5.98 -1.12 -1.82
N LEU A 110 6.84 -0.19 -1.43
CA LEU A 110 6.69 0.67 -0.27
C LEU A 110 6.59 2.12 -0.77
N GLY A 111 5.54 2.81 -0.35
CA GLY A 111 5.35 4.24 -0.53
C GLY A 111 5.32 4.95 0.82
N VAL A 112 5.64 6.25 0.79
CA VAL A 112 5.50 7.14 1.93
C VAL A 112 4.66 8.34 1.51
N HIS A 113 3.73 8.72 2.37
CA HIS A 113 2.97 9.95 2.27
C HIS A 113 3.65 10.97 3.17
N ALA A 114 4.51 11.80 2.57
CA ALA A 114 5.02 13.00 3.19
C ALA A 114 3.94 14.10 3.05
N ASP A 115 3.90 15.04 4.00
CA ASP A 115 3.08 16.27 4.01
C ASP A 115 1.83 16.27 4.92
N GLY A 116 1.71 15.31 5.84
CA GLY A 116 0.82 15.40 7.00
C GLY A 116 -0.68 15.25 6.71
N GLU A 117 -1.09 15.32 5.43
CA GLU A 117 -2.40 14.87 5.00
C GLU A 117 -2.30 13.36 4.72
N ALA A 118 -2.98 12.55 5.53
CA ALA A 118 -3.21 11.16 5.16
C ALA A 118 -3.88 11.16 3.78
N PRO A 119 -3.39 10.39 2.79
CA PRO A 119 -4.11 10.32 1.53
C PRO A 119 -5.55 9.91 1.82
N LEU A 120 -6.51 10.60 1.20
CA LEU A 120 -7.95 10.47 1.45
C LEU A 120 -8.45 8.99 1.43
N ALA A 121 -7.74 8.11 0.73
CA ALA A 121 -7.98 6.66 0.66
C ALA A 121 -7.64 5.89 1.96
N LEU A 122 -6.77 6.41 2.81
CA LEU A 122 -6.48 5.83 4.14
C LEU A 122 -7.53 6.26 5.18
N ASP A 123 -8.20 7.38 4.97
CA ASP A 123 -9.28 7.87 5.85
C ASP A 123 -10.67 7.27 5.52
N GLU A 124 -10.89 6.80 4.29
CA GLU A 124 -12.15 6.19 3.83
C GLU A 124 -12.08 4.66 3.74
N GLN A 125 -13.17 3.94 4.05
CA GLN A 125 -13.22 2.47 3.89
C GLN A 125 -12.67 2.01 2.52
N PRO A 126 -11.84 0.95 2.48
CA PRO A 126 -11.19 0.50 1.26
C PRO A 126 -12.24 0.11 0.21
N TYR A 127 -11.98 0.45 -1.06
CA TYR A 127 -12.91 0.14 -2.13
C TYR A 127 -12.85 -1.34 -2.52
N GLN A 128 -13.90 -1.80 -3.22
CA GLN A 128 -13.98 -3.19 -3.68
C GLN A 128 -12.92 -3.55 -4.72
N TRP A 129 -12.51 -2.59 -5.56
CA TRP A 129 -11.58 -2.82 -6.67
C TRP A 129 -10.36 -1.92 -6.55
N ILE A 130 -9.20 -2.49 -6.84
CA ILE A 130 -7.91 -1.80 -6.78
C ILE A 130 -7.13 -2.06 -8.06
N ALA A 131 -6.44 -1.04 -8.56
CA ALA A 131 -5.41 -1.13 -9.58
C ALA A 131 -4.15 -0.50 -9.00
N VAL A 132 -3.02 -1.19 -9.10
CA VAL A 132 -1.75 -0.70 -8.57
C VAL A 132 -0.77 -0.58 -9.73
N ALA A 133 -0.30 0.63 -9.99
CA ALA A 133 0.72 0.93 -10.97
C ALA A 133 1.97 1.46 -10.26
N GLN A 134 3.11 0.87 -10.57
CA GLN A 134 4.38 1.51 -10.24
C GLN A 134 4.69 2.52 -11.34
N ARG A 135 4.89 3.78 -10.96
CA ARG A 135 5.44 4.74 -11.91
C ARG A 135 6.90 4.34 -12.15
N ALA A 136 7.27 4.14 -13.42
CA ALA A 136 8.68 4.03 -13.79
C ALA A 136 9.42 5.26 -13.26
N PRO A 137 10.72 5.16 -12.91
CA PRO A 137 11.50 6.36 -12.66
C PRO A 137 11.28 7.29 -13.85
N LEU A 138 10.78 8.49 -13.57
CA LEU A 138 10.80 9.54 -14.59
C LEU A 138 12.23 9.55 -15.13
N ASP A 139 12.38 9.66 -16.45
CA ASP A 139 13.67 9.92 -17.10
C ASP A 139 14.09 11.35 -16.75
N LEU A 140 14.24 11.62 -15.46
CA LEU A 140 14.81 12.82 -14.88
C LEU A 140 16.30 12.66 -15.12
N ALA A 141 16.75 13.11 -16.29
CA ALA A 141 18.07 13.70 -16.37
C ALA A 141 18.22 14.58 -15.12
N ILE A 142 19.25 14.34 -14.33
CA ILE A 142 19.52 15.04 -13.07
C ILE A 142 19.45 16.55 -13.36
N PHE A 143 18.33 17.18 -13.01
CA PHE A 143 18.19 18.63 -13.04
C PHE A 143 18.71 19.11 -11.68
N GLU A 144 19.77 19.92 -11.69
CA GLU A 144 20.19 20.65 -10.50
C GLU A 144 18.99 21.50 -10.03
N ALA A 145 18.73 21.42 -8.72
CA ALA A 145 17.51 21.92 -8.12
C ALA A 145 17.40 23.45 -8.25
N ASP A 146 16.64 23.90 -9.25
CA ASP A 146 15.94 25.19 -9.25
C ASP A 146 14.62 25.16 -10.07
N GLU A 147 14.34 24.10 -10.85
CA GLU A 147 13.19 24.03 -11.78
C GLU A 147 12.29 22.79 -11.59
N VAL A 148 11.96 22.41 -10.35
CA VAL A 148 11.10 21.22 -10.10
C VAL A 148 9.60 21.50 -10.38
N ALA A 149 9.19 22.76 -10.51
CA ALA A 149 7.78 23.13 -10.66
C ALA A 149 7.19 22.88 -12.07
N ASP A 150 8.01 22.66 -13.10
CA ASP A 150 7.56 22.65 -14.51
C ASP A 150 7.53 21.23 -15.15
N LEU A 151 7.78 20.18 -14.35
CA LEU A 151 7.80 18.78 -14.81
C LEU A 151 6.47 18.04 -14.60
N ALA A 152 5.46 18.70 -14.03
CA ALA A 152 4.09 18.23 -14.16
C ALA A 152 3.69 18.37 -15.64
N SER A 153 3.79 17.28 -16.40
CA SER A 153 3.38 17.26 -17.80
C SER A 153 1.95 17.81 -17.91
N PRO A 154 1.67 18.81 -18.77
CA PRO A 154 0.31 19.16 -19.09
C PRO A 154 -0.30 17.90 -19.73
N THR A 155 -1.26 17.29 -19.04
CA THR A 155 -1.96 16.09 -19.49
C THR A 155 -2.56 16.38 -20.86
N ALA A 156 -1.89 15.94 -21.92
CA ALA A 156 -2.40 16.02 -23.27
C ALA A 156 -3.62 15.10 -23.39
N GLU A 157 -4.69 15.66 -23.92
CA GLU A 157 -6.03 15.09 -24.06
C GLU A 157 -6.02 13.72 -24.77
N LEU A 158 -5.92 12.64 -23.98
CA LEU A 158 -6.59 11.40 -24.32
C LEU A 158 -8.08 11.59 -24.00
N PRO A 159 -9.02 11.05 -24.80
CA PRO A 159 -10.43 11.09 -24.43
C PRO A 159 -10.60 10.32 -23.12
N VAL A 160 -10.70 11.08 -22.02
CA VAL A 160 -11.02 10.56 -20.69
C VAL A 160 -12.49 10.18 -20.74
N ALA A 161 -12.77 8.93 -21.11
CA ALA A 161 -13.97 8.30 -20.60
C ALA A 161 -13.92 8.45 -19.06
N PRO A 162 -15.01 8.87 -18.39
CA PRO A 162 -15.00 9.04 -16.95
C PRO A 162 -14.67 7.68 -16.31
N ARG A 163 -13.42 7.52 -15.88
CA ARG A 163 -12.98 6.39 -15.06
C ARG A 163 -13.11 6.87 -13.63
N ILE A 164 -14.07 6.30 -12.92
CA ILE A 164 -14.34 6.63 -11.52
C ILE A 164 -13.30 5.89 -10.68
N GLY A 165 -12.28 6.59 -10.19
CA GLY A 165 -11.27 6.03 -9.28
C GLY A 165 -10.38 7.10 -8.65
N ARG A 166 -9.83 6.84 -7.46
CA ARG A 166 -9.05 7.79 -6.63
C ARG A 166 -7.57 7.38 -6.59
N PHE A 167 -6.65 8.36 -6.56
CA PHE A 167 -5.21 8.18 -6.76
C PHE A 167 -4.39 8.35 -5.46
N ILE A 168 -3.33 7.56 -5.29
CA ILE A 168 -2.36 7.61 -4.18
C ILE A 168 -0.93 7.56 -4.78
N GLU A 169 0.06 8.40 -4.39
CA GLU A 169 1.38 8.50 -5.08
C GLU A 169 2.58 7.73 -4.45
N LEU A 170 3.65 7.58 -5.24
CA LEU A 170 4.88 6.74 -5.19
C LEU A 170 4.68 5.26 -5.55
N VAL A 171 3.53 4.72 -5.16
CA VAL A 171 2.91 3.53 -5.76
C VAL A 171 1.51 4.01 -6.16
N GLU A 172 1.24 4.15 -7.45
CA GLU A 172 -0.06 4.60 -7.94
C GLU A 172 -1.13 3.54 -7.64
N ILE A 173 -1.74 3.62 -6.47
CA ILE A 173 -2.89 2.79 -6.11
C ILE A 173 -4.14 3.55 -6.55
N ILE A 174 -4.78 3.05 -7.59
CA ILE A 174 -6.05 3.50 -8.12
C ILE A 174 -7.14 2.61 -7.54
N GLU A 175 -7.91 3.12 -6.59
CA GLU A 175 -9.13 2.44 -6.15
C GLU A 175 -10.26 2.77 -7.13
N VAL A 176 -10.92 1.76 -7.68
CA VAL A 176 -11.94 1.93 -8.74
C VAL A 176 -13.34 1.78 -8.16
N LEU A 177 -14.19 2.78 -8.43
CA LEU A 177 -15.60 2.82 -8.07
C LEU A 177 -16.44 2.29 -9.24
N GLN A 178 -17.43 1.43 -8.96
CA GLN A 178 -18.53 1.14 -9.88
C GLN A 178 -19.80 1.88 -9.46
#